data_AF-A0A385BSV9-F1
#
_entry.id   AF-A0A385BSV9-F1
#
_cell.length_a   1.000
_cell.length_b   1.000
_cell.length_c   1.000
_cell.angle_alpha   90.00
_cell.angle_beta   90.00
_cell.angle_gamma   90.00
#
_symmetry.space_group_name_H-M   'P 1'
#
loop_
_entity.id
_entity.type
_entity.pdbx_description
1 polymer ?
#
loop_
_entity_poly.entity_id
_entity_poly.type
_entity_poly.pdbx_seq_one_letter_code
_entity_poly.pdbx_strand_id
1 'polypeptide(L)'
;MAKKITEKTKAIEETLWQSCDKLRGSVEPSEYKHVVLGLIFLKFTSDKFEERRTELIAEGKEKYVEMKDFYNMKNVFFLEEISRWSYISKNAKQDDIAIKIDTALHTIEKNNPSLKGALPDNYFSRLGLDKSKLASLLDKINEIDTLLNEGQDIVGRVYEYFLSKFALKEGKGKGEFYTPKDRKPHC
;
A
#
# COMPACT_ATOMS: atom_id res chain seq x y z
N MET A 1 -16.27 19.96 15.80
CA MET A 1 -15.02 19.18 16.01
C MET A 1 -14.49 18.48 14.74
N ALA A 2 -15.26 18.37 13.64
CA ALA A 2 -14.82 17.71 12.40
C ALA A 2 -13.67 18.41 11.65
N LYS A 3 -13.65 19.76 11.58
CA LYS A 3 -12.65 20.52 10.78
C LYS A 3 -11.18 20.28 11.19
N LYS A 4 -10.89 20.21 12.50
CA LYS A 4 -9.52 20.03 13.02
C LYS A 4 -8.94 18.64 12.73
N ILE A 5 -9.79 17.62 12.64
CA ILE A 5 -9.35 16.26 12.33
C ILE A 5 -8.98 16.19 10.84
N THR A 6 -9.83 16.72 9.96
CA THR A 6 -9.59 16.74 8.51
C THR A 6 -8.32 17.51 8.11
N GLU A 7 -7.96 18.58 8.84
CA GLU A 7 -6.71 19.33 8.58
C GLU A 7 -5.46 18.56 9.01
N LYS A 8 -5.49 17.83 10.14
CA LYS A 8 -4.36 16.99 10.56
C LYS A 8 -4.15 15.79 9.62
N THR A 9 -5.23 15.16 9.13
CA THR A 9 -5.10 14.02 8.20
C THR A 9 -4.49 14.45 6.87
N LYS A 10 -4.96 15.57 6.30
CA LYS A 10 -4.38 16.16 5.07
C LYS A 10 -2.89 16.48 5.21
N ALA A 11 -2.47 16.95 6.38
CA ALA A 11 -1.07 17.22 6.65
C ALA A 11 -0.22 15.94 6.65
N ILE A 12 -0.74 14.81 7.17
CA ILE A 12 -0.01 13.53 7.19
C ILE A 12 0.12 12.97 5.77
N GLU A 13 -0.97 12.93 5.01
CA GLU A 13 -0.98 12.43 3.61
C GLU A 13 0.01 13.22 2.73
N GLU A 14 0.01 14.55 2.87
CA GLU A 14 0.92 15.43 2.14
C GLU A 14 2.38 15.29 2.60
N THR A 15 2.62 15.19 3.91
CA THR A 15 3.98 15.01 4.46
C THR A 15 4.58 13.69 4.00
N LEU A 16 3.78 12.62 4.01
CA LEU A 16 4.18 11.31 3.52
C LEU A 16 4.45 11.37 2.02
N TRP A 17 3.56 12.00 1.25
CA TRP A 17 3.75 12.20 -0.19
C TRP A 17 5.05 12.92 -0.50
N GLN A 18 5.34 14.04 0.19
CA GLN A 18 6.59 14.77 0.00
C GLN A 18 7.82 13.95 0.37
N SER A 19 7.74 13.13 1.41
CA SER A 19 8.81 12.23 1.81
C SER A 19 9.07 11.17 0.74
N CYS A 20 8.01 10.56 0.19
CA CYS A 20 8.11 9.59 -0.90
C CYS A 20 8.62 10.25 -2.19
N ASP A 21 8.08 11.41 -2.59
CA ASP A 21 8.48 12.10 -3.82
C ASP A 21 9.96 12.53 -3.79
N LYS A 22 10.52 12.83 -2.61
CA LYS A 22 11.96 13.05 -2.42
C LYS A 22 12.77 11.77 -2.60
N LEU A 23 12.29 10.64 -2.08
CA LEU A 23 12.95 9.34 -2.17
C LEU A 23 12.89 8.72 -3.57
N ARG A 24 11.96 9.16 -4.43
CA ARG A 24 11.86 8.78 -5.85
C ARG A 24 13.18 8.96 -6.60
N GLY A 25 13.91 10.04 -6.32
CA GLY A 25 15.12 10.40 -7.06
C GLY A 25 14.86 10.50 -8.56
N SER A 26 15.63 9.75 -9.36
CA SER A 26 15.56 9.75 -10.83
C SER A 26 14.49 8.82 -11.43
N VAL A 27 13.74 8.08 -10.62
CA VAL A 27 12.71 7.13 -11.11
C VAL A 27 11.50 7.89 -11.64
N GLU A 28 10.98 7.52 -12.81
CA GLU A 28 9.81 8.19 -13.41
C GLU A 28 8.56 8.09 -12.50
N PRO A 29 7.67 9.10 -12.43
CA PRO A 29 6.49 9.05 -11.57
C PRO A 29 5.56 7.87 -11.90
N SER A 30 5.44 7.52 -13.18
CA SER A 30 4.65 6.38 -13.65
C SER A 30 5.20 5.06 -13.16
N GLU A 31 6.52 4.96 -12.98
CA GLU A 31 7.13 3.75 -12.43
C GLU A 31 7.05 3.75 -10.89
N TYR A 32 7.37 4.90 -10.29
CA TYR A 32 7.40 5.06 -8.84
C TYR A 32 6.03 4.83 -8.17
N LYS A 33 4.92 5.08 -8.89
CA LYS A 33 3.56 4.82 -8.37
C LYS A 33 3.38 3.36 -7.96
N HIS A 34 3.88 2.43 -8.77
CA HIS A 34 3.70 0.99 -8.54
C HIS A 34 4.49 0.54 -7.30
N VAL A 35 5.69 1.10 -7.11
CA VAL A 35 6.52 0.87 -5.92
C VAL A 35 5.81 1.32 -4.65
N VAL A 36 5.38 2.58 -4.63
CA VAL A 36 4.80 3.17 -3.42
C VAL A 36 3.44 2.57 -3.09
N LEU A 37 2.56 2.42 -4.10
CA LEU A 37 1.24 1.81 -3.91
C LEU A 37 1.38 0.35 -3.47
N GLY A 38 2.34 -0.41 -4.01
CA GLY A 38 2.61 -1.78 -3.60
C GLY A 38 3.05 -1.89 -2.14
N LEU A 39 3.92 -0.98 -1.67
CA LEU A 39 4.36 -0.96 -0.26
C LEU A 39 3.25 -0.55 0.71
N ILE A 40 2.45 0.46 0.36
CA ILE A 40 1.28 0.87 1.17
C ILE A 40 0.29 -0.28 1.25
N PHE A 41 0.03 -0.96 0.14
CA PHE A 41 -0.84 -2.14 0.09
C PHE A 41 -0.31 -3.28 0.97
N LEU A 42 0.99 -3.56 0.92
CA LEU A 42 1.63 -4.58 1.74
C LEU A 42 1.50 -4.26 3.25
N LYS A 43 1.71 -2.99 3.63
CA LYS A 43 1.51 -2.53 5.01
C LYS A 43 0.05 -2.72 5.43
N PHE A 44 -0.89 -2.26 4.60
CA PHE A 44 -2.33 -2.33 4.88
C PHE A 44 -2.82 -3.77 5.08
N THR A 45 -2.48 -4.64 4.13
CA THR A 45 -2.89 -6.05 4.17
C THR A 45 -2.29 -6.77 5.36
N SER A 46 -1.03 -6.50 5.68
CA SER A 46 -0.40 -7.04 6.88
C SER A 46 -1.06 -6.54 8.18
N ASP A 47 -1.46 -5.28 8.25
CA ASP A 47 -2.10 -4.70 9.44
C ASP A 47 -3.48 -5.32 9.69
N LYS A 48 -4.31 -5.42 8.64
CA LYS A 48 -5.62 -6.08 8.69
C LYS A 48 -5.51 -7.57 9.03
N PHE A 49 -4.45 -8.23 8.55
CA PHE A 49 -4.19 -9.62 8.91
C PHE A 49 -3.84 -9.78 10.39
N GLU A 50 -2.97 -8.92 10.93
CA GLU A 50 -2.59 -8.95 12.35
C GLU A 50 -3.76 -8.59 13.27
N GLU A 51 -4.58 -7.61 12.89
CA GLU A 51 -5.85 -7.26 13.57
C GLU A 51 -6.75 -8.50 13.64
N ARG A 52 -7.03 -9.12 12.48
CA ARG A 52 -7.87 -10.31 12.40
C ARG A 52 -7.29 -11.51 13.16
N ARG A 53 -5.97 -11.67 13.12
CA ARG A 53 -5.26 -12.72 13.86
C ARG A 53 -5.42 -12.50 15.36
N THR A 54 -5.31 -11.27 15.83
CA THR A 54 -5.50 -10.90 17.25
C THR A 54 -6.94 -11.14 17.69
N GLU A 55 -7.93 -10.77 16.86
CA GLU A 55 -9.34 -11.11 17.10
C GLU A 55 -9.56 -12.61 17.25
N LEU A 56 -9.03 -13.42 16.31
CA LEU A 56 -9.17 -14.88 16.37
C LEU A 56 -8.54 -15.48 17.63
N ILE A 57 -7.39 -14.96 18.07
CA ILE A 57 -6.75 -15.38 19.31
C ILE A 57 -7.61 -14.98 20.53
N ALA A 58 -8.16 -13.77 20.54
CA ALA A 58 -9.07 -13.30 21.60
C ALA A 58 -10.37 -14.12 21.66
N GLU A 59 -10.87 -14.59 20.51
CA GLU A 59 -12.01 -15.51 20.41
C GLU A 59 -11.67 -16.97 20.83
N GLY A 60 -10.42 -17.26 21.22
CA GLY A 60 -9.96 -18.62 21.56
C GLY A 60 -9.81 -19.54 20.34
N LYS A 61 -9.74 -18.97 19.13
CA LYS A 61 -9.65 -19.64 17.83
C LYS A 61 -8.20 -19.67 17.31
N GLU A 62 -7.22 -19.75 18.21
CA GLU A 62 -5.79 -19.88 17.89
C GLU A 62 -5.44 -21.06 16.97
N LYS A 63 -6.29 -22.09 16.89
CA LYS A 63 -6.11 -23.23 15.98
C LYS A 63 -6.49 -22.90 14.53
N TYR A 64 -7.16 -21.78 14.32
CA TYR A 64 -7.74 -21.35 13.04
C TYR A 64 -7.01 -20.13 12.43
N VAL A 65 -6.00 -19.58 13.10
CA VAL A 65 -5.19 -18.46 12.55
C VAL A 65 -4.35 -18.85 11.33
N GLU A 66 -4.24 -20.13 11.02
CA GLU A 66 -3.61 -20.61 9.78
C GLU A 66 -4.63 -20.99 8.70
N MET A 67 -5.94 -20.89 8.98
CA MET A 67 -6.99 -21.19 8.01
C MET A 67 -7.43 -19.95 7.23
N LYS A 68 -7.17 -19.95 5.93
CA LYS A 68 -7.48 -18.86 4.99
C LYS A 68 -8.95 -18.43 5.02
N ASP A 69 -9.88 -19.37 5.20
CA ASP A 69 -11.32 -19.10 5.22
C ASP A 69 -11.75 -18.09 6.29
N PHE A 70 -11.14 -18.13 7.49
CA PHE A 70 -11.49 -17.21 8.58
C PHE A 70 -11.08 -15.76 8.33
N TYR A 71 -10.11 -15.56 7.45
CA TYR A 71 -9.68 -14.25 6.98
C TYR A 71 -10.58 -13.79 5.82
N ASN A 72 -10.81 -14.67 4.84
CA ASN A 72 -11.64 -14.39 3.68
C ASN A 72 -13.09 -14.01 4.05
N MET A 73 -13.67 -14.61 5.10
CA MET A 73 -15.00 -14.26 5.60
C MET A 73 -15.14 -12.78 6.01
N LYS A 74 -14.05 -12.13 6.40
CA LYS A 74 -14.00 -10.71 6.77
C LYS A 74 -13.43 -9.83 5.66
N ASN A 75 -13.28 -10.36 4.44
CA ASN A 75 -12.55 -9.72 3.34
C ASN A 75 -11.10 -9.36 3.70
N VAL A 76 -10.48 -10.15 4.57
CA VAL A 76 -9.06 -10.00 4.93
C VAL A 76 -8.27 -11.02 4.13
N PHE A 77 -7.20 -10.57 3.47
CA PHE A 77 -6.31 -11.47 2.75
C PHE A 77 -5.48 -12.29 3.72
N PHE A 78 -5.22 -13.55 3.37
CA PHE A 78 -4.29 -14.37 4.13
C PHE A 78 -2.85 -14.04 3.74
N LEU A 79 -2.00 -13.78 4.74
CA LEU A 79 -0.58 -13.50 4.56
C LEU A 79 0.29 -14.56 5.27
N GLU A 80 1.19 -15.17 4.50
CA GLU A 80 2.27 -16.00 5.04
C GLU A 80 3.32 -15.14 5.75
N GLU A 81 4.12 -15.75 6.61
CA GLU A 81 5.13 -15.05 7.41
C GLU A 81 6.07 -14.19 6.57
N ILE A 82 6.50 -14.69 5.41
CA ILE A 82 7.38 -13.96 4.47
C ILE A 82 6.71 -12.72 3.87
N SER A 83 5.37 -12.67 3.87
CA SER A 83 4.58 -11.57 3.32
C SER A 83 4.17 -10.55 4.37
N ARG A 84 4.44 -10.81 5.66
CA ARG A 84 4.08 -9.90 6.75
C ARG A 84 5.00 -8.68 6.77
N TRP A 85 4.44 -7.52 7.09
CA TRP A 85 5.20 -6.28 7.22
C TRP A 85 6.34 -6.38 8.23
N SER A 86 6.12 -7.09 9.35
CA SER A 86 7.17 -7.32 10.35
C SER A 86 8.38 -8.05 9.77
N TYR A 87 8.17 -9.02 8.87
CA TYR A 87 9.25 -9.73 8.19
C TYR A 87 10.02 -8.79 7.26
N ILE A 88 9.30 -8.01 6.44
CA ILE A 88 9.92 -7.07 5.49
C ILE A 88 10.69 -5.97 6.22
N SER A 89 10.09 -5.38 7.26
CA SER A 89 10.72 -4.33 8.07
C SER A 89 11.99 -4.83 8.77
N LYS A 90 11.97 -6.05 9.34
CA LYS A 90 13.18 -6.67 9.92
C LYS A 90 14.29 -6.87 8.89
N ASN A 91 13.92 -7.17 7.66
CA ASN A 91 14.86 -7.41 6.57
C ASN A 91 15.16 -6.16 5.73
N ALA A 92 14.64 -4.98 6.09
CA ALA A 92 14.73 -3.76 5.30
C ALA A 92 16.17 -3.30 5.00
N LYS A 93 17.13 -3.74 5.82
CA LYS A 93 18.57 -3.42 5.69
C LYS A 93 19.34 -4.42 4.82
N GLN A 94 18.72 -5.52 4.38
CA GLN A 94 19.35 -6.55 3.55
C GLN A 94 19.41 -6.11 2.09
N ASP A 95 20.43 -6.55 1.36
CA ASP A 95 20.63 -6.25 -0.05
C ASP A 95 19.53 -6.87 -0.95
N ASP A 96 18.94 -7.98 -0.52
CA ASP A 96 17.86 -8.70 -1.18
C ASP A 96 16.44 -8.21 -0.81
N ILE A 97 16.31 -7.03 -0.18
CA ILE A 97 15.00 -6.48 0.22
C ILE A 97 14.01 -6.34 -0.95
N ALA A 98 14.49 -5.94 -2.13
CA ALA A 98 13.65 -5.84 -3.33
C ALA A 98 13.04 -7.19 -3.71
N ILE A 99 13.86 -8.25 -3.67
CA ILE A 99 13.45 -9.62 -3.98
C ILE A 99 12.46 -10.11 -2.91
N LYS A 100 12.67 -9.79 -1.63
CA LYS A 100 11.74 -10.14 -0.55
C LYS A 100 10.37 -9.49 -0.74
N ILE A 101 10.32 -8.21 -1.13
CA ILE A 101 9.07 -7.51 -1.40
C ILE A 101 8.36 -8.13 -2.61
N ASP A 102 9.08 -8.39 -3.70
CA ASP A 102 8.51 -9.06 -4.88
C ASP A 102 7.97 -10.46 -4.52
N THR A 103 8.72 -11.24 -3.74
CA THR A 103 8.31 -12.56 -3.28
C THR A 103 7.07 -12.48 -2.39
N ALA A 104 6.99 -11.49 -1.49
CA ALA A 104 5.83 -11.24 -0.65
C ALA A 104 4.58 -10.91 -1.48
N LEU A 105 4.69 -9.99 -2.45
CA LEU A 105 3.57 -9.62 -3.33
C LEU A 105 3.10 -10.81 -4.17
N HIS A 106 4.05 -11.58 -4.74
CA HIS A 106 3.74 -12.78 -5.49
C HIS A 106 3.05 -13.84 -4.63
N THR A 107 3.47 -14.00 -3.39
CA THR A 107 2.86 -14.95 -2.43
C THR A 107 1.45 -14.53 -2.04
N ILE A 108 1.23 -13.23 -1.82
CA ILE A 108 -0.10 -12.66 -1.56
C ILE A 108 -1.02 -12.91 -2.76
N GLU A 109 -0.55 -12.63 -3.98
CA GLU A 109 -1.32 -12.87 -5.20
C GLU A 109 -1.67 -14.35 -5.37
N LYS A 110 -0.69 -15.25 -5.19
CA LYS A 110 -0.89 -16.69 -5.28
C LYS A 110 -1.89 -17.22 -4.27
N ASN A 111 -1.87 -16.68 -3.06
CA ASN A 111 -2.77 -17.10 -1.98
C ASN A 111 -4.17 -16.52 -2.10
N ASN A 112 -4.36 -15.42 -2.83
CA ASN A 112 -5.61 -14.68 -2.92
C ASN A 112 -6.01 -14.46 -4.39
N PRO A 113 -6.90 -15.30 -4.96
CA PRO A 113 -7.24 -15.23 -6.39
C PRO A 113 -7.88 -13.91 -6.83
N SER A 114 -8.44 -13.14 -5.90
CA SER A 114 -9.00 -11.81 -6.14
C SER A 114 -7.94 -10.73 -6.46
N LEU A 115 -6.67 -10.96 -6.13
CA LEU A 115 -5.56 -10.04 -6.41
C LEU A 115 -4.78 -10.39 -7.68
N LYS A 116 -5.16 -11.48 -8.37
CA LYS A 116 -4.46 -11.99 -9.54
C LYS A 116 -4.38 -10.96 -10.66
N GLY A 117 -3.17 -10.51 -11.00
CA GLY A 117 -2.91 -9.52 -12.03
C GLY A 117 -3.13 -8.07 -11.60
N ALA A 118 -3.45 -7.84 -10.32
CA ALA A 118 -3.57 -6.49 -9.77
C ALA A 118 -2.24 -5.95 -9.22
N LEU A 119 -1.30 -6.85 -8.86
CA LEU A 119 -0.01 -6.49 -8.31
C LEU A 119 1.08 -6.58 -9.40
N PRO A 120 2.04 -5.63 -9.39
CA PRO A 120 3.14 -5.65 -10.35
C PRO A 120 4.16 -6.74 -9.97
N ASP A 121 4.40 -7.69 -10.88
CA ASP A 121 5.33 -8.81 -10.66
C ASP A 121 6.79 -8.43 -10.99
N ASN A 122 7.72 -8.74 -10.08
CA ASN A 122 9.16 -8.49 -10.20
C ASN A 122 9.54 -7.01 -10.44
N TYR A 123 8.76 -6.10 -9.87
CA TYR A 123 8.86 -4.69 -10.17
C TYR A 123 9.98 -4.00 -9.39
N PHE A 124 10.15 -4.37 -8.12
CA PHE A 124 11.15 -3.77 -7.24
C PHE A 124 12.56 -4.18 -7.66
N SER A 125 12.73 -5.44 -8.03
CA SER A 125 14.00 -6.01 -8.49
C SER A 125 14.42 -5.44 -9.86
N ARG A 126 13.46 -5.15 -10.75
CA ARG A 126 13.73 -4.57 -12.09
C ARG A 126 14.11 -3.09 -12.06
N LEU A 127 13.53 -2.33 -11.14
CA LEU A 127 13.78 -0.90 -11.03
C LEU A 127 15.19 -0.54 -10.56
N GLY A 128 15.93 -1.50 -9.98
CA GLY A 128 17.28 -1.27 -9.47
C GLY A 128 17.34 -0.14 -8.43
N LEU A 129 16.27 0.04 -7.66
CA LEU A 129 16.18 1.07 -6.64
C LEU A 129 17.28 0.85 -5.59
N ASP A 130 17.95 1.94 -5.21
CA ASP A 130 18.98 1.89 -4.17
C ASP A 130 18.38 1.35 -2.86
N LYS A 131 19.03 0.35 -2.27
CA LYS A 131 18.59 -0.28 -1.01
C LYS A 131 18.34 0.74 0.09
N SER A 132 19.15 1.81 0.15
CA SER A 132 19.02 2.85 1.17
C SER A 132 17.74 3.66 0.98
N LYS A 133 17.32 3.88 -0.27
CA LYS A 133 16.05 4.55 -0.60
C LYS A 133 14.86 3.67 -0.25
N LEU A 134 14.92 2.36 -0.56
CA LEU A 134 13.87 1.41 -0.19
C LEU A 134 13.74 1.28 1.33
N ALA A 135 14.86 1.16 2.05
CA ALA A 135 14.87 1.13 3.50
C ALA A 135 14.29 2.42 4.10
N SER A 136 14.69 3.58 3.59
CA SER A 136 14.14 4.88 4.02
C SER A 136 12.64 5.00 3.74
N LEU A 137 12.17 4.46 2.61
CA LEU A 137 10.76 4.45 2.24
C LEU A 137 9.95 3.54 3.16
N LEU A 138 10.48 2.35 3.47
CA LEU A 138 9.91 1.43 4.45
C LEU A 138 9.82 2.08 5.83
N ASP A 139 10.88 2.75 6.29
CA ASP A 139 10.89 3.48 7.56
C ASP A 139 9.82 4.58 7.59
N LYS A 140 9.69 5.37 6.51
CA LYS A 140 8.67 6.42 6.40
C LYS A 140 7.25 5.87 6.40
N ILE A 141 7.02 4.73 5.75
CA ILE A 141 5.71 4.05 5.78
C ILE A 141 5.46 3.45 7.18
N ASN A 142 6.50 3.03 7.88
CA ASN A 142 6.39 2.48 9.24
C ASN A 142 6.09 3.57 10.30
N GLU A 143 6.47 4.82 10.06
CA GLU A 143 6.05 5.97 10.88
C GLU A 143 4.53 6.26 10.77
N ILE A 144 3.85 5.71 9.75
CA ILE A 144 2.39 5.78 9.69
C ILE A 144 1.85 4.85 10.76
N ASP A 145 1.37 5.45 11.83
CA ASP A 145 0.68 4.70 12.87
C ASP A 145 -0.74 4.35 12.41
N THR A 146 -0.87 3.13 11.92
CA THR A 146 -2.11 2.56 11.37
C THR A 146 -3.10 2.16 12.47
N LEU A 147 -2.62 2.08 13.72
CA LEU A 147 -3.35 1.54 14.87
C LEU A 147 -3.82 2.64 15.84
N LEU A 148 -3.27 3.86 15.76
CA LEU A 148 -3.59 4.98 16.68
C LEU A 148 -5.01 5.55 16.54
N ASN A 149 -5.79 5.16 15.53
CA ASN A 149 -7.19 5.61 15.39
C ASN A 149 -8.09 4.46 14.91
N GLU A 150 -8.66 3.72 15.86
CA GLU A 150 -9.66 2.63 15.69
C GLU A 150 -10.96 3.00 14.91
N GLY A 151 -11.01 4.16 14.24
CA GLY A 151 -12.18 4.61 13.48
C GLY A 151 -11.88 5.41 12.21
N GLN A 152 -10.61 5.54 11.80
CA GLN A 152 -10.26 6.17 10.53
C GLN A 152 -9.20 5.33 9.82
N ASP A 153 -9.54 4.73 8.69
CA ASP A 153 -8.59 4.05 7.79
C ASP A 153 -7.60 5.07 7.19
N ILE A 154 -6.64 5.55 8.00
CA ILE A 154 -5.62 6.53 7.63
C ILE A 154 -4.83 5.99 6.43
N VAL A 155 -4.51 4.70 6.41
CA VAL A 155 -3.81 4.04 5.30
C VAL A 155 -4.63 4.06 4.03
N GLY A 156 -5.93 3.79 4.11
CA GLY A 156 -6.84 3.84 2.96
C GLY A 156 -6.90 5.25 2.36
N ARG A 157 -7.00 6.28 3.21
CA ARG A 157 -6.98 7.68 2.76
C ARG A 157 -5.66 8.06 2.12
N VAL A 158 -4.54 7.67 2.72
CA VAL A 158 -3.20 7.84 2.15
C VAL A 158 -3.11 7.16 0.78
N TYR A 159 -3.64 5.94 0.64
CA TYR A 159 -3.67 5.22 -0.63
C TYR A 159 -4.47 5.98 -1.70
N GLU A 160 -5.69 6.43 -1.39
CA GLU A 160 -6.53 7.22 -2.30
C GLU A 160 -5.90 8.57 -2.65
N TYR A 161 -5.26 9.22 -1.68
CA TYR A 161 -4.54 10.47 -1.88
C TYR A 161 -3.36 10.29 -2.84
N PHE A 162 -2.57 9.23 -2.65
CA PHE A 162 -1.45 8.92 -3.54
C PHE A 162 -1.96 8.59 -4.95
N LEU A 163 -3.02 7.80 -5.07
CA LEU A 163 -3.66 7.48 -6.36
C LEU A 163 -4.12 8.76 -7.08
N SER A 164 -4.75 9.68 -6.35
CA SER A 164 -5.16 10.99 -6.87
C SER A 164 -3.96 11.85 -7.31
N LYS A 165 -2.88 11.90 -6.52
CA LYS A 165 -1.65 12.66 -6.85
C LYS A 165 -0.93 12.08 -8.06
N PHE A 166 -0.83 10.75 -8.17
CA PHE A 166 -0.27 10.09 -9.33
C PHE A 166 -1.13 10.33 -10.57
N ALA A 167 -2.45 10.22 -10.48
CA ALA A 167 -3.35 10.56 -11.58
C ALA A 167 -3.17 12.02 -12.06
N LEU A 168 -2.98 12.96 -11.14
CA LEU A 168 -2.68 14.37 -11.49
C LEU A 168 -1.31 14.54 -12.16
N LYS A 169 -0.28 13.77 -11.76
CA LYS A 169 1.06 13.80 -12.38
C LYS A 169 1.07 13.10 -13.75
N GLU A 170 0.40 11.96 -13.90
CA GLU A 170 0.28 11.23 -15.16
C GLU A 170 -0.63 11.94 -16.17
N GLY A 171 -1.73 12.54 -15.70
CA GLY A 171 -2.65 13.32 -16.52
C GLY A 171 -2.08 14.61 -17.10
N LYS A 172 -0.90 15.06 -16.63
CA LYS A 172 -0.14 16.15 -17.28
C LYS A 172 0.80 15.66 -18.40
N GLY A 173 1.01 14.34 -18.53
CA GLY A 173 1.94 13.74 -19.50
C GLY A 173 1.28 13.05 -20.69
N LYS A 174 0.00 12.68 -20.61
CA LYS A 174 -0.78 12.15 -21.74
C LYS A 174 -2.05 12.96 -21.90
N GLY A 175 -2.07 13.83 -22.90
CA GLY A 175 -3.28 14.51 -23.30
C GLY A 175 -4.26 13.51 -23.88
N GLU A 176 -5.30 13.15 -23.13
CA GLU A 176 -6.59 12.73 -23.68
C GLU A 176 -7.72 13.31 -22.82
N PHE A 177 -8.32 14.36 -23.38
CA PHE A 177 -9.73 14.74 -23.27
C PHE A 177 -10.44 14.42 -21.95
N TYR A 178 -10.43 15.39 -21.05
CA TYR A 178 -11.65 15.66 -20.30
C TYR A 178 -12.73 16.01 -21.34
N THR A 179 -13.56 15.06 -21.72
CA THR A 179 -14.74 15.35 -22.55
C THR A 179 -15.74 16.04 -21.61
N PRO A 180 -15.97 17.36 -21.73
CA PRO A 180 -16.99 17.99 -20.90
C PRO A 180 -18.34 17.37 -21.23
N LYS A 181 -19.09 16.98 -20.20
CA LYS A 181 -20.51 16.64 -20.29
C LYS A 181 -21.31 17.92 -20.59
N ASP A 182 -21.20 18.45 -21.80
CA ASP A 182 -22.22 19.35 -22.33
C ASP A 182 -22.18 19.40 -23.87
N ARG A 183 -22.77 18.37 -24.48
CA ARG A 183 -23.52 18.58 -25.72
C ARG A 183 -24.83 17.82 -25.58
N LYS A 184 -25.86 18.54 -25.13
CA LYS A 184 -27.23 18.20 -25.53
C LYS A 184 -27.29 18.34 -27.06
N PRO A 185 -27.63 17.30 -27.82
CA PRO A 185 -28.10 17.50 -29.18
C PRO A 185 -29.52 18.07 -29.10
N HIS A 186 -29.70 19.35 -29.40
CA HIS A 186 -30.99 19.81 -29.89
C HIS A 186 -31.05 19.49 -31.39
N CYS A 187 -32.07 18.73 -31.75
CA CYS A 187 -32.53 18.52 -33.12
C CYS A 187 -33.05 19.84 -33.72
#